data_AF-A0A2S6BV02-F1
#
_entry.id   AF-A0A2S6BV02-F1
#
_cell.length_a   1.000
_cell.length_b   1.000
_cell.length_c   1.000
_cell.angle_alpha   90.00
_cell.angle_beta   90.00
_cell.angle_gamma   90.00
#
_symmetry.space_group_name_H-M   'P 1'
#
loop_
_entity.id
_entity.type
_entity.pdbx_description
1 polymer ?
#
loop_
_entity_poly.entity_id
_entity_poly.type
_entity_poly.pdbx_seq_one_letter_code
_entity_poly.pdbx_strand_id
1 'polypeptide(L)'
;MSVEMPSSPLVPANGHGTMMLGPSRELPMPVVTHITSIAQAQATLQHCATRLNKSWQGNPARASPPGSPIDGQEKRHFQRWLEQWEQAFTAYLSLHMSGMKADEVTRSRILKANHLSCTVLASQAGPSMRTDDVFANECQAIVELANAVTLARQKAGSQSPVSSSPGTSTLDIREPLYVVVACCNRTGVRNKAIELISRSNPR
;
A
#
# COMPACT_ATOMS: atom_id res chain seq x y z
N MET A 1 -74.15 -9.71 33.12
CA MET A 1 -73.71 -10.21 31.81
C MET A 1 -72.89 -9.10 31.19
N SER A 2 -71.57 -9.28 31.24
CA SER A 2 -70.55 -8.33 30.85
C SER A 2 -70.34 -8.34 29.34
N VAL A 3 -70.18 -7.18 28.73
CA VAL A 3 -69.45 -7.04 27.45
C VAL A 3 -68.57 -5.81 27.55
N GLU A 4 -67.30 -6.05 27.89
CA GLU A 4 -66.19 -5.11 27.74
C GLU A 4 -65.91 -4.89 26.24
N MET A 5 -65.64 -3.64 25.86
CA MET A 5 -65.03 -3.29 24.57
C MET A 5 -63.75 -2.50 24.87
N PRO A 6 -62.57 -3.11 24.82
CA PRO A 6 -61.31 -2.37 24.95
C PRO A 6 -60.94 -1.73 23.60
N SER A 7 -60.70 -0.41 23.64
CA SER A 7 -60.10 0.35 22.55
C SER A 7 -58.63 -0.03 22.38
N SER A 8 -58.27 -0.52 21.20
CA SER A 8 -56.90 -0.90 20.83
C SER A 8 -55.94 0.29 20.85
N PRO A 9 -54.77 0.19 21.51
CA PRO A 9 -53.68 1.14 21.30
C PRO A 9 -52.89 0.82 20.03
N LEU A 10 -52.45 1.89 19.36
CA LEU A 10 -51.58 1.90 18.19
C LEU A 10 -50.26 1.17 18.46
N VAL A 11 -49.95 0.19 17.61
CA VAL A 11 -48.64 -0.46 17.50
C VAL A 11 -47.70 0.50 16.76
N PRO A 12 -46.60 1.01 17.35
CA PRO A 12 -45.54 1.61 16.56
C PRO A 12 -44.76 0.50 15.84
N ALA A 13 -44.63 0.69 14.53
CA ALA A 13 -44.04 -0.24 13.59
C ALA A 13 -42.59 -0.62 13.97
N ASN A 14 -42.36 -1.92 13.84
CA ASN A 14 -41.11 -2.63 13.58
C ASN A 14 -39.80 -1.84 13.70
N GLY A 15 -38.95 -2.39 14.56
CA GLY A 15 -37.57 -2.01 14.71
C GLY A 15 -36.85 -1.81 13.38
N HIS A 16 -36.19 -0.67 13.28
CA HIS A 16 -35.04 -0.51 12.43
C HIS A 16 -34.08 -1.65 12.77
N GLY A 17 -34.06 -2.66 11.90
CA GLY A 17 -33.01 -3.65 11.89
C GLY A 17 -31.70 -2.89 11.74
N THR A 18 -30.98 -2.77 12.84
CA THR A 18 -29.54 -2.53 12.82
C THR A 18 -28.99 -3.60 11.90
N MET A 19 -28.72 -3.26 10.64
CA MET A 19 -27.92 -4.12 9.79
C MET A 19 -26.58 -4.22 10.48
N MET A 20 -26.41 -5.30 11.25
CA MET A 20 -25.13 -5.71 11.77
C MET A 20 -24.20 -5.74 10.57
N LEU A 21 -23.26 -4.79 10.51
CA LEU A 21 -22.14 -4.88 9.59
C LEU A 21 -21.56 -6.27 9.82
N GLY A 22 -21.70 -7.14 8.80
CA GLY A 22 -21.15 -8.48 8.86
C GLY A 22 -19.67 -8.43 9.21
N PRO A 23 -19.11 -9.50 9.78
CA PRO A 23 -17.70 -9.56 10.12
C PRO A 23 -16.89 -9.12 8.90
N SER A 24 -16.01 -8.13 9.09
CA SER A 24 -15.15 -7.61 8.03
C SER A 24 -14.50 -8.80 7.35
N ARG A 25 -14.76 -8.98 6.04
CA ARG A 25 -14.21 -10.07 5.22
C ARG A 25 -12.69 -9.91 4.97
N GLU A 26 -12.04 -9.01 5.69
CA GLU A 26 -10.61 -8.80 5.56
C GLU A 26 -9.82 -9.88 6.27
N LEU A 27 -8.94 -10.51 5.48
CA LEU A 27 -7.98 -11.45 5.99
C LEU A 27 -7.04 -10.73 6.97
N PRO A 28 -6.67 -11.37 8.09
CA PRO A 28 -5.73 -10.80 9.04
C PRO A 28 -4.38 -10.52 8.37
N MET A 29 -3.64 -9.56 8.91
CA MET A 29 -2.27 -9.29 8.45
C MET A 29 -1.41 -10.55 8.59
N PRO A 30 -0.66 -10.95 7.55
CA PRO A 30 0.19 -12.13 7.61
C PRO A 30 1.28 -11.95 8.66
N VAL A 31 1.57 -12.96 9.47
CA VAL A 31 2.68 -12.90 10.42
C VAL A 31 4.00 -13.03 9.66
N VAL A 32 4.93 -12.10 9.87
CA VAL A 32 6.25 -12.09 9.20
C VAL A 32 7.34 -12.24 10.25
N THR A 33 7.91 -13.43 10.34
CA THR A 33 9.09 -13.71 11.18
C THR A 33 10.35 -13.88 10.33
N HIS A 34 10.22 -14.55 9.18
CA HIS A 34 11.32 -14.79 8.25
C HIS A 34 10.84 -14.68 6.80
N ILE A 35 11.72 -14.13 5.95
CA ILE A 35 11.56 -14.12 4.50
C ILE A 35 12.61 -15.05 3.91
N THR A 36 12.18 -16.01 3.11
CA THR A 36 13.06 -17.00 2.44
C THR A 36 13.10 -16.83 0.93
N SER A 37 12.22 -15.98 0.37
CA SER A 37 12.19 -15.68 -1.06
C SER A 37 11.60 -14.31 -1.36
N ILE A 38 11.97 -13.73 -2.50
CA ILE A 38 11.37 -12.50 -3.02
C ILE A 38 9.86 -12.67 -3.24
N ALA A 39 9.40 -13.86 -3.67
CA ALA A 39 7.98 -14.12 -3.89
C ALA A 39 7.17 -14.04 -2.57
N GLN A 40 7.71 -14.60 -1.49
CA GLN A 40 7.10 -14.49 -0.16
C GLN A 40 7.10 -13.04 0.34
N ALA A 41 8.22 -12.33 0.17
CA ALA A 41 8.33 -10.91 0.52
C ALA A 41 7.27 -10.06 -0.21
N GLN A 42 7.08 -10.33 -1.50
CA GLN A 42 6.07 -9.67 -2.33
C GLN A 42 4.65 -9.97 -1.87
N ALA A 43 4.30 -11.25 -1.67
CA ALA A 43 2.95 -11.64 -1.29
C ALA A 43 2.52 -11.04 0.06
N THR A 44 3.43 -11.06 1.04
CA THR A 44 3.18 -10.49 2.37
C THR A 44 3.04 -8.96 2.34
N LEU A 45 3.91 -8.27 1.59
CA LEU A 45 3.84 -6.81 1.44
C LEU A 45 2.63 -6.36 0.62
N GLN A 46 2.23 -7.11 -0.40
CA GLN A 46 1.07 -6.80 -1.26
C GLN A 46 -0.21 -6.61 -0.43
N HIS A 47 -0.43 -7.44 0.60
CA HIS A 47 -1.60 -7.31 1.46
C HIS A 47 -1.61 -5.97 2.21
N CYS A 48 -0.47 -5.61 2.82
CA CYS A 48 -0.29 -4.33 3.50
C CYS A 48 -0.47 -3.15 2.54
N ALA A 49 0.21 -3.18 1.39
CA ALA A 49 0.14 -2.13 0.39
C ALA A 49 -1.27 -1.95 -0.15
N THR A 50 -2.00 -3.03 -0.40
CA THR A 50 -3.39 -2.97 -0.87
C THR A 50 -4.28 -2.28 0.16
N ARG A 51 -4.17 -2.67 1.44
CA ARG A 51 -4.92 -2.06 2.54
C ARG A 51 -4.64 -0.56 2.67
N LEU A 52 -3.37 -0.17 2.76
CA LEU A 52 -2.95 1.21 2.95
C LEU A 52 -3.34 2.08 1.75
N ASN A 53 -3.07 1.62 0.52
CA ASN A 53 -3.47 2.33 -0.69
C ASN A 53 -4.99 2.45 -0.81
N LYS A 54 -5.76 1.43 -0.40
CA LYS A 54 -7.23 1.50 -0.37
C LYS A 54 -7.75 2.51 0.63
N SER A 55 -7.07 2.73 1.74
CA SER A 55 -7.46 3.72 2.75
C SER A 55 -7.10 5.17 2.37
N TRP A 56 -6.13 5.35 1.47
CA TRP A 56 -5.64 6.67 1.08
C TRP A 56 -6.62 7.40 0.16
N GLN A 57 -7.45 8.27 0.73
CA GLN A 57 -8.56 8.93 0.04
C GLN A 57 -8.13 9.73 -1.20
N GLY A 58 -6.94 10.34 -1.19
CA GLY A 58 -6.41 11.16 -2.29
C GLY A 58 -5.54 10.41 -3.30
N ASN A 59 -5.58 9.07 -3.34
CA ASN A 59 -4.70 8.28 -4.21
C ASN A 59 -5.02 8.47 -5.71
N PRO A 60 -4.13 9.11 -6.51
CA PRO A 60 -4.35 9.34 -7.93
C PRO A 60 -4.12 8.09 -8.80
N ALA A 61 -3.50 7.03 -8.25
CA ALA A 61 -3.21 5.78 -8.94
C ALA A 61 -4.37 4.77 -8.91
N ARG A 62 -5.48 5.15 -8.27
CA ARG A 62 -6.51 4.20 -7.84
C ARG A 62 -7.45 3.82 -8.99
N ALA A 63 -7.65 2.51 -9.20
CA ALA A 63 -8.59 1.95 -10.19
C ALA A 63 -9.98 1.58 -9.64
N SER A 64 -10.22 1.80 -8.34
CA SER A 64 -11.47 1.43 -7.64
C SER A 64 -11.87 2.53 -6.67
N PRO A 65 -13.05 2.48 -6.01
CA PRO A 65 -13.41 3.47 -5.00
C PRO A 65 -12.46 3.49 -3.77
N PRO A 66 -12.38 4.61 -3.03
CA PRO A 66 -11.83 4.65 -1.68
C PRO A 66 -12.44 3.57 -0.78
N GLY A 67 -11.58 2.87 -0.05
CA GLY A 67 -12.01 2.07 1.10
C GLY A 67 -12.16 2.95 2.33
N SER A 68 -12.61 2.35 3.42
CA SER A 68 -12.71 3.05 4.70
C SER A 68 -11.34 3.61 5.11
N PRO A 69 -11.28 4.86 5.60
CA PRO A 69 -10.08 5.41 6.23
C PRO A 69 -9.64 4.51 7.39
N ILE A 70 -8.32 4.33 7.53
CA ILE A 70 -7.74 3.65 8.68
C ILE A 70 -7.59 4.62 9.84
N ASP A 71 -7.87 4.16 11.05
CA ASP A 71 -7.71 4.96 12.26
C ASP A 71 -6.26 4.96 12.79
N GLY A 72 -6.01 5.73 13.85
CA GLY A 72 -4.68 5.84 14.45
C GLY A 72 -4.17 4.56 15.13
N GLN A 73 -5.05 3.63 15.53
CA GLN A 73 -4.67 2.34 16.10
C GLN A 73 -4.26 1.37 14.99
N GLU A 74 -5.03 1.30 13.91
CA GLU A 74 -4.74 0.48 12.74
C GLU A 74 -3.44 0.95 12.07
N LYS A 75 -3.21 2.26 11.95
CA LYS A 75 -1.93 2.84 11.54
C LYS A 75 -0.75 2.33 12.37
N ARG A 76 -0.85 2.38 13.70
CA ARG A 76 0.20 1.85 14.61
C ARG A 76 0.42 0.36 14.43
N HIS A 77 -0.63 -0.41 14.15
CA HIS A 77 -0.50 -1.82 13.83
C HIS A 77 0.30 -2.04 12.55
N PHE A 78 -0.02 -1.31 11.48
CA PHE A 78 0.74 -1.36 10.22
C PHE A 78 2.20 -0.93 10.40
N GLN A 79 2.48 0.11 11.18
CA GLN A 79 3.85 0.56 11.44
C GLN A 79 4.70 -0.56 12.06
N ARG A 80 4.23 -1.20 13.13
CA ARG A 80 4.95 -2.34 13.75
C ARG A 80 5.13 -3.51 12.79
N TRP A 81 4.11 -3.79 11.99
CA TRP A 81 4.18 -4.85 10.99
C TRP A 81 5.24 -4.54 9.91
N LEU A 82 5.29 -3.30 9.43
CA LEU A 82 6.28 -2.84 8.43
C LEU A 82 7.70 -2.87 8.98
N GLU A 83 7.91 -2.60 10.27
CA GLU A 83 9.21 -2.75 10.95
C GLU A 83 9.66 -4.22 10.96
N GLN A 84 8.75 -5.15 11.31
CA GLN A 84 9.03 -6.58 11.30
C GLN A 84 9.34 -7.09 9.89
N TRP A 85 8.56 -6.66 8.90
CA TRP A 85 8.80 -7.00 7.50
C TRP A 85 10.16 -6.49 7.03
N GLU A 86 10.52 -5.25 7.37
CA GLU A 86 11.82 -4.65 7.03
C GLU A 86 12.97 -5.43 7.64
N GLN A 87 12.86 -5.83 8.91
CA GLN A 87 13.89 -6.61 9.58
C GLN A 87 14.07 -7.98 8.90
N ALA A 88 12.97 -8.69 8.61
CA ALA A 88 13.00 -9.98 7.94
C ALA A 88 13.56 -9.87 6.51
N PHE A 89 13.20 -8.81 5.78
CA PHE A 89 13.66 -8.58 4.41
C PHE A 89 15.14 -8.19 4.36
N THR A 90 15.58 -7.34 5.30
CA THR A 90 17.00 -6.99 5.44
C THR A 90 17.85 -8.21 5.77
N ALA A 91 17.38 -9.07 6.68
CA ALA A 91 18.05 -10.33 6.97
C ALA A 91 18.17 -11.20 5.71
N TYR A 92 17.08 -11.38 4.96
CA TYR A 92 17.09 -12.11 3.69
C TYR A 92 18.10 -11.51 2.69
N LEU A 93 18.08 -10.20 2.48
CA LEU A 93 19.01 -9.53 1.56
C LEU A 93 20.47 -9.73 1.99
N SER A 94 20.77 -9.63 3.29
CA SER A 94 22.15 -9.80 3.78
C SER A 94 22.73 -11.19 3.49
N LEU A 95 21.89 -12.23 3.45
CA LEU A 95 22.33 -13.60 3.10
C LEU A 95 22.42 -13.84 1.59
N HIS A 96 21.51 -13.25 0.82
CA HIS A 96 21.31 -13.65 -0.59
C HIS A 96 21.82 -12.64 -1.63
N MET A 97 22.11 -11.38 -1.24
CA MET A 97 22.41 -10.30 -2.19
C MET A 97 23.56 -10.60 -3.15
N SER A 98 24.62 -11.29 -2.70
CA SER A 98 25.79 -11.61 -3.54
C SER A 98 25.47 -12.58 -4.68
N GLY A 99 24.44 -13.41 -4.52
CA GLY A 99 24.01 -14.40 -5.51
C GLY A 99 22.79 -14.00 -6.35
N MET A 100 22.22 -12.82 -6.09
CA MET A 100 21.00 -12.39 -6.78
C MET A 100 21.24 -12.06 -8.25
N LYS A 101 20.33 -12.53 -9.10
CA LYS A 101 20.25 -12.12 -10.51
C LYS A 101 19.79 -10.67 -10.66
N ALA A 102 20.05 -10.07 -11.81
CA ALA A 102 19.66 -8.68 -12.08
C ALA A 102 18.14 -8.44 -11.95
N ASP A 103 17.31 -9.43 -12.31
CA ASP A 103 15.85 -9.35 -12.13
C ASP A 103 15.44 -9.40 -10.65
N GLU A 104 16.13 -10.20 -9.84
CA GLU A 104 15.92 -10.33 -8.40
C GLU A 104 16.30 -9.04 -7.67
N VAL A 105 17.43 -8.44 -8.05
CA VAL A 105 17.83 -7.11 -7.55
C VAL A 105 16.77 -6.07 -7.92
N THR A 106 16.25 -6.10 -9.15
CA THR A 106 15.22 -5.17 -9.61
C THR A 106 13.92 -5.36 -8.82
N ARG A 107 13.45 -6.60 -8.63
CA ARG A 107 12.28 -6.91 -7.81
C ARG A 107 12.47 -6.47 -6.35
N SER A 108 13.65 -6.67 -5.79
CA SER A 108 13.97 -6.24 -4.42
C SER A 108 13.88 -4.72 -4.25
N ARG A 109 14.32 -3.95 -5.26
CA ARG A 109 14.15 -2.48 -5.28
C ARG A 109 12.68 -2.06 -5.32
N ILE A 110 11.86 -2.76 -6.11
CA ILE A 110 10.41 -2.51 -6.18
C ILE A 110 9.74 -2.78 -4.82
N LEU A 111 10.09 -3.89 -4.17
CA LEU A 111 9.60 -4.21 -2.83
C LEU A 111 9.99 -3.14 -1.81
N LYS A 112 11.26 -2.72 -1.83
CA LYS A 112 11.73 -1.67 -0.91
C LYS A 112 11.03 -0.34 -1.14
N ALA A 113 10.81 0.07 -2.39
CA ALA A 113 10.06 1.30 -2.68
C ALA A 113 8.60 1.23 -2.19
N ASN A 114 7.95 0.07 -2.33
CA ASN A 114 6.60 -0.15 -1.81
C ASN A 114 6.54 -0.22 -0.28
N HIS A 115 7.56 -0.76 0.37
CA HIS A 115 7.68 -0.73 1.83
C HIS A 115 7.79 0.72 2.35
N LEU A 116 8.63 1.54 1.72
CA LEU A 116 8.79 2.94 2.09
C LEU A 116 7.48 3.73 1.89
N SER A 117 6.79 3.50 0.77
CA SER A 117 5.49 4.16 0.53
C SER A 117 4.44 3.74 1.55
N CYS A 118 4.39 2.45 1.91
CA CYS A 118 3.53 1.94 2.98
C CYS A 118 3.87 2.60 4.33
N THR A 119 5.15 2.80 4.63
CA THR A 119 5.61 3.48 5.85
C THR A 119 5.10 4.91 5.93
N VAL A 120 5.16 5.66 4.83
CA VAL A 120 4.60 7.02 4.74
C VAL A 120 3.08 7.00 4.94
N LEU A 121 2.37 6.07 4.28
CA LEU A 121 0.90 5.97 4.37
C LEU A 121 0.42 5.54 5.77
N ALA A 122 1.16 4.66 6.45
CA ALA A 122 0.87 4.20 7.80
C ALA A 122 1.23 5.24 8.87
N SER A 123 1.99 6.28 8.54
CA SER A 123 2.35 7.33 9.49
C SER A 123 1.14 8.15 9.95
N GLN A 124 1.25 8.74 11.14
CA GLN A 124 0.19 9.62 11.66
C GLN A 124 0.03 10.90 10.83
N ALA A 125 1.14 11.48 10.36
CA ALA A 125 1.13 12.63 9.46
C ALA A 125 0.43 12.29 8.11
N GLY A 126 0.60 11.06 7.64
CA GLY A 126 0.07 10.61 6.36
C GLY A 126 0.63 11.39 5.16
N PRO A 127 0.12 11.12 3.94
CA PRO A 127 0.62 11.77 2.73
C PRO A 127 0.08 13.20 2.52
N SER A 128 -0.95 13.60 3.26
CA SER A 128 -1.64 14.90 3.10
C SER A 128 -0.99 16.03 3.90
N MET A 129 -0.20 15.71 4.93
CA MET A 129 0.57 16.72 5.64
C MET A 129 1.88 16.96 4.90
N ARG A 130 1.88 18.03 4.08
CA ARG A 130 3.08 18.68 3.54
C ARG A 130 3.85 19.41 4.65
N THR A 131 3.99 18.79 5.81
CA THR A 131 4.75 19.33 6.93
C THR A 131 6.22 18.97 6.75
N ASP A 132 7.07 19.98 6.93
CA ASP A 132 8.49 20.04 6.61
C ASP A 132 9.27 18.73 6.77
N ASP A 133 9.75 18.22 5.63
CA ASP A 133 10.80 17.20 5.49
C ASP A 133 10.65 15.86 6.25
N VAL A 134 9.52 15.59 6.92
CA VAL A 134 9.31 14.37 7.72
C VAL A 134 9.62 13.09 6.94
N PHE A 135 9.25 13.06 5.66
CA PHE A 135 9.47 11.92 4.76
C PHE A 135 10.50 12.22 3.65
N ALA A 136 11.35 13.23 3.84
CA ALA A 136 12.27 13.65 2.78
C ALA A 136 13.23 12.53 2.37
N ASN A 137 13.71 11.76 3.34
CA ASN A 137 14.63 10.65 3.11
C ASN A 137 13.93 9.49 2.40
N GLU A 138 12.73 9.12 2.84
CA GLU A 138 11.90 8.09 2.23
C GLU A 138 11.54 8.47 0.80
N CYS A 139 11.16 9.73 0.56
CA CYS A 139 10.82 10.23 -0.77
C CYS A 139 12.02 10.18 -1.71
N GLN A 140 13.19 10.60 -1.24
CA GLN A 140 14.43 10.54 -2.00
C GLN A 140 14.79 9.09 -2.34
N ALA A 141 14.76 8.19 -1.36
CA ALA A 141 15.04 6.78 -1.55
C ALA A 141 14.08 6.11 -2.53
N ILE A 142 12.78 6.41 -2.48
CA ILE A 142 11.79 5.91 -3.45
C ILE A 142 12.16 6.35 -4.87
N VAL A 143 12.53 7.62 -5.06
CA VAL A 143 12.91 8.16 -6.39
C VAL A 143 14.19 7.50 -6.91
N GLU A 144 15.19 7.29 -6.05
CA GLU A 144 16.44 6.62 -6.42
C GLU A 144 16.22 5.16 -6.82
N LEU A 145 15.43 4.43 -6.03
CA LEU A 145 15.04 3.04 -6.32
C LEU A 145 14.26 2.98 -7.64
N ALA A 146 13.31 3.88 -7.85
CA ALA A 146 12.52 3.94 -9.07
C ALA A 146 13.38 4.22 -10.30
N ASN A 147 14.29 5.20 -10.22
CA ASN A 147 15.23 5.49 -11.28
C ASN A 147 16.13 4.28 -11.60
N ALA A 148 16.64 3.58 -10.58
CA ALA A 148 17.44 2.38 -10.76
C ALA A 148 16.65 1.23 -11.42
N VAL A 149 15.37 1.07 -11.08
CA VAL A 149 14.47 0.10 -11.73
C VAL A 149 14.23 0.46 -13.19
N THR A 150 13.95 1.74 -13.50
CA THR A 150 13.76 2.21 -14.88
C THR A 150 15.00 1.96 -15.72
N LEU A 151 16.19 2.31 -15.22
CA LEU A 151 17.46 2.06 -15.92
C LEU A 151 17.73 0.56 -16.14
N ALA A 152 17.42 -0.28 -15.15
CA ALA A 152 17.57 -1.73 -15.27
C ALA A 152 16.64 -2.31 -16.36
N ARG A 153 15.37 -1.90 -16.39
CA ARG A 153 14.39 -2.31 -17.40
C ARG A 153 14.83 -1.89 -18.81
N GLN A 154 15.35 -0.67 -18.97
CA GLN A 154 15.90 -0.17 -20.24
C GLN A 154 17.08 -1.01 -20.73
N LYS A 155 18.04 -1.33 -19.85
CA LYS A 155 19.21 -2.16 -20.20
C LYS A 155 18.82 -3.59 -20.59
N ALA A 156 17.78 -4.13 -19.97
CA ALA A 156 17.26 -5.46 -20.28
C ALA A 156 16.48 -5.51 -21.61
N GLY A 157 16.29 -4.39 -22.31
CA GLY A 157 15.45 -4.32 -23.53
C GLY A 157 13.97 -4.61 -23.28
N SER A 158 13.55 -4.76 -22.02
CA SER A 158 12.16 -4.96 -21.65
C SER A 158 11.44 -3.61 -21.60
N GLN A 159 10.65 -3.32 -22.62
CA GLN A 159 9.76 -2.14 -22.65
C GLN A 159 8.43 -2.32 -21.91
N SER A 160 8.15 -3.51 -21.35
CA SER A 160 6.93 -3.76 -20.56
C SER A 160 7.21 -4.69 -19.39
N PRO A 161 6.46 -4.58 -18.28
CA PRO A 161 6.45 -5.63 -17.29
C PRO A 161 5.88 -6.89 -17.95
N VAL A 162 6.41 -8.04 -17.57
CA VAL A 162 5.76 -9.34 -17.76
C VAL A 162 4.28 -9.15 -17.45
N SER A 163 3.43 -9.30 -18.46
CA SER A 163 1.98 -9.23 -18.32
C SER A 163 1.55 -10.17 -17.21
N SER A 164 1.31 -9.64 -16.03
CA SER A 164 0.55 -10.32 -14.99
C SER A 164 -0.83 -10.56 -15.59
N SER A 165 -1.23 -11.83 -15.71
CA SER A 165 -2.57 -12.23 -16.09
C SER A 165 -3.60 -11.34 -15.36
N PRO A 166 -4.69 -10.92 -16.05
CA PRO A 166 -5.70 -10.05 -15.45
C PRO A 166 -6.26 -10.72 -14.19
N GLY A 167 -5.97 -10.14 -13.02
CA GLY A 167 -6.40 -10.66 -11.72
C GLY A 167 -5.33 -10.75 -10.63
N THR A 168 -4.03 -10.64 -10.96
CA THR A 168 -2.96 -10.59 -9.94
C THR A 168 -2.37 -9.19 -9.88
N SER A 169 -2.92 -8.33 -9.01
CA SER A 169 -2.30 -7.04 -8.68
C SER A 169 -0.95 -7.33 -8.03
N THR A 170 0.13 -7.14 -8.79
CA THR A 170 1.50 -7.25 -8.28
C THR A 170 2.03 -5.85 -7.96
N LEU A 171 2.88 -5.74 -6.95
CA LEU A 171 3.52 -4.48 -6.59
C LEU A 171 4.33 -3.95 -7.77
N ASP A 172 4.02 -2.74 -8.22
CA ASP A 172 4.82 -2.02 -9.21
C ASP A 172 5.51 -0.80 -8.59
N ILE A 173 6.47 -0.25 -9.33
CA ILE A 173 7.26 0.91 -8.91
C ILE A 173 6.47 2.22 -9.00
N ARG A 174 5.34 2.23 -9.71
CA ARG A 174 4.56 3.43 -9.98
C ARG A 174 3.79 3.93 -8.75
N GLU A 175 3.17 3.05 -7.99
CA GLU A 175 2.40 3.40 -6.79
C GLU A 175 3.23 4.22 -5.77
N PRO A 176 4.47 3.81 -5.41
CA PRO A 176 5.35 4.61 -4.56
C PRO A 176 5.59 6.04 -5.05
N LEU A 177 5.73 6.25 -6.36
CA LEU A 177 5.99 7.58 -6.93
C LEU A 177 4.81 8.55 -6.71
N TYR A 178 3.58 8.04 -6.72
CA TYR A 178 2.41 8.86 -6.42
C TYR A 178 2.39 9.33 -4.96
N VAL A 179 2.85 8.49 -4.04
CA VAL A 179 3.02 8.88 -2.62
C VAL A 179 4.05 10.00 -2.51
N VAL A 180 5.19 9.90 -3.20
CA VAL A 180 6.21 10.97 -3.24
C VAL A 180 5.61 12.28 -3.74
N VAL A 181 4.82 12.26 -4.82
CA VAL A 181 4.20 13.47 -5.37
C VAL A 181 3.22 14.13 -4.39
N ALA A 182 2.56 13.33 -3.55
CA ALA A 182 1.58 13.82 -2.59
C ALA A 182 2.24 14.47 -1.37
N CYS A 183 3.27 13.85 -0.81
CA CYS A 183 3.85 14.25 0.49
C CYS A 183 5.18 15.01 0.42
N CYS A 184 5.92 14.94 -0.70
CA CYS A 184 7.25 15.55 -0.78
C CYS A 184 7.19 17.05 -1.11
N ASN A 185 7.80 17.87 -0.25
CA ASN A 185 7.93 19.32 -0.45
C ASN A 185 9.14 19.72 -1.31
N ARG A 186 10.13 18.83 -1.48
CA ARG A 186 11.33 19.12 -2.25
C ARG A 186 11.01 19.08 -3.75
N THR A 187 10.95 20.25 -4.38
CA THR A 187 10.59 20.42 -5.80
C THR A 187 11.41 19.52 -6.73
N GLY A 188 12.73 19.39 -6.51
CA GLY A 188 13.58 18.52 -7.33
C GLY A 188 13.18 17.05 -7.27
N VAL A 189 12.91 16.54 -6.06
CA VAL A 189 12.49 15.13 -5.84
C VAL A 189 11.11 14.89 -6.44
N ARG A 190 10.17 15.81 -6.19
CA ARG A 190 8.80 15.73 -6.72
C ARG A 190 8.76 15.77 -8.24
N ASN A 191 9.52 16.67 -8.87
CA ASN A 191 9.62 16.76 -10.32
C ASN A 191 10.21 15.48 -10.92
N LYS A 192 11.22 14.90 -10.26
CA LYS A 192 11.80 13.63 -10.69
C LYS A 192 10.79 12.48 -10.60
N ALA A 193 9.98 12.44 -9.55
CA ALA A 193 8.91 11.44 -9.43
C ALA A 193 7.87 11.58 -10.55
N ILE A 194 7.45 12.80 -10.89
CA ILE A 194 6.53 13.06 -12.02
C ILE A 194 7.12 12.56 -13.34
N GLU A 195 8.39 12.89 -13.60
CA GLU A 195 9.10 12.42 -14.80
C GLU A 195 9.14 10.89 -14.90
N LEU A 196 9.43 10.21 -13.78
CA LEU A 196 9.47 8.75 -13.71
C LEU A 196 8.08 8.13 -13.91
N ILE A 197 7.02 8.74 -13.37
CA ILE A 197 5.63 8.31 -13.62
C ILE A 197 5.34 8.35 -15.12
N SER A 198 5.67 9.44 -15.81
CA SER A 198 5.44 9.58 -17.26
C SER A 198 6.21 8.55 -18.08
N ARG A 199 7.40 8.13 -17.63
CA ARG A 199 8.21 7.09 -18.27
C ARG A 199 7.74 5.67 -17.97
N SER A 200 6.97 5.48 -16.89
CA SER A 200 6.45 4.17 -16.45
C SER A 200 5.10 3.78 -17.05
N ASN A 201 4.45 4.68 -17.81
CA ASN A 201 3.21 4.35 -18.50
C ASN A 201 3.47 3.34 -19.62
N PRO A 202 2.76 2.20 -19.65
CA PRO A 202 2.72 1.38 -20.86
C PRO A 202 2.06 2.22 -21.97
N ARG A 203 2.74 2.33 -23.11
CA ARG A 203 2.08 2.73 -24.36
C ARG A 203 1.24 1.58 -24.88
#